data_AF-A0A966PVP1-F1
#
_entry.id   AF-A0A966PVP1-F1
#
_cell.length_a   1.000
_cell.length_b   1.000
_cell.length_c   1.000
_cell.angle_alpha   90.00
_cell.angle_beta   90.00
_cell.angle_gamma   90.00
#
_symmetry.space_group_name_H-M   'P 1'
#
loop_
_entity.id
_entity.type
_entity.pdbx_description
1 polymer ?
#
loop_
_entity_poly.entity_id
_entity_poly.type
_entity_poly.pdbx_seq_one_letter_code
_entity_poly.pdbx_strand_id
1 'polypeptide(L)'
;MEQKVIKAVTDFYWDKARKSLSSLEDPHVLIDGLGTFNIKWDILQTNIRRYSEYLHNRENLVFSRYHVYKSTVDKLEKMQALEIKMKEEYEKKRDHRKNKKEQNDNTLE
;
A
#
# COMPACT_ATOMS: atom_id res chain seq x y z
N MET A 1 28.67 -0.80 24.79
CA MET A 1 29.08 -0.35 23.43
C MET A 1 28.31 -1.12 22.35
N GLU A 2 28.22 -2.44 22.50
CA GLU A 2 27.52 -3.39 21.61
C GLU A 2 26.04 -3.05 21.32
N GLN A 3 25.24 -2.72 22.35
CA GLN A 3 23.82 -2.37 22.15
C GLN A 3 23.60 -1.13 21.26
N LYS A 4 24.55 -0.17 21.27
CA LYS A 4 24.45 1.03 20.42
C LYS A 4 24.67 0.69 18.95
N VAL A 5 25.58 -0.25 18.67
CA VAL A 5 25.86 -0.73 17.32
C VAL A 5 24.67 -1.53 16.79
N ILE A 6 24.14 -2.45 17.60
CA ILE A 6 22.95 -3.23 17.23
C ILE A 6 21.76 -2.31 16.92
N LYS A 7 21.52 -1.30 17.77
CA LYS A 7 20.46 -0.33 17.55
C LYS A 7 20.67 0.46 16.26
N ALA A 8 21.89 0.94 16.00
CA ALA A 8 22.19 1.69 14.78
C ALA A 8 21.96 0.88 13.50
N VAL A 9 22.36 -0.40 13.50
CA VAL A 9 22.10 -1.32 12.37
C VAL A 9 20.60 -1.56 12.21
N THR A 10 19.89 -1.82 13.31
CA THR A 10 18.45 -2.06 13.29
C THR A 10 17.68 -0.82 12.79
N ASP A 11 18.04 0.36 13.27
CA ASP A 11 17.44 1.63 12.86
C ASP A 11 17.68 1.88 11.35
N PHE A 12 18.85 1.54 10.82
CA PHE A 12 19.15 1.65 9.39
C PHE A 12 18.22 0.78 8.52
N TYR A 13 18.03 -0.49 8.88
CA TYR A 13 17.14 -1.39 8.14
C TYR A 13 15.67 -0.94 8.23
N TRP A 14 15.22 -0.53 9.42
CA TRP A 14 13.85 -0.05 9.60
C TRP A 14 13.58 1.29 8.95
N ASP A 15 14.57 2.18 8.83
CA ASP A 15 14.43 3.43 8.09
C ASP A 15 14.22 3.18 6.60
N LYS A 16 15.00 2.26 6.01
CA LYS A 16 14.79 1.82 4.62
C LYS A 16 13.39 1.21 4.44
N ALA A 17 12.99 0.31 5.35
CA ALA A 17 11.66 -0.29 5.30
C ALA A 17 10.55 0.76 5.43
N ARG A 18 10.69 1.71 6.36
CA ARG A 18 9.73 2.78 6.56
C ARG A 18 9.59 3.65 5.32
N LYS A 19 10.70 4.02 4.67
CA LYS A 19 10.69 4.83 3.44
C LYS A 19 9.98 4.10 2.31
N SER A 20 10.32 2.83 2.06
CA SER A 20 9.69 2.03 1.00
C SER A 20 8.20 1.80 1.25
N LEU A 21 7.78 1.56 2.50
CA LEU A 21 6.36 1.40 2.82
C LEU A 21 5.58 2.71 2.81
N SER A 22 6.23 3.82 3.14
CA SER A 22 5.60 5.15 3.15
C SER A 22 5.48 5.78 1.77
N SER A 23 6.26 5.33 0.77
CA SER A 23 6.14 5.83 -0.60
C SER A 23 4.78 5.48 -1.22
N LEU A 24 4.20 4.35 -0.78
CA LEU A 24 2.92 3.80 -1.25
C LEU A 24 2.91 3.58 -2.77
N GLU A 25 4.05 3.16 -3.33
CA GLU A 25 4.22 2.99 -4.78
C GLU A 25 3.69 1.64 -5.28
N ASP A 26 3.90 0.56 -4.52
CA ASP A 26 3.41 -0.78 -4.88
C ASP A 26 2.73 -1.52 -3.72
N PRO A 27 1.75 -2.41 -4.01
CA PRO A 27 1.07 -3.20 -2.98
C PRO A 27 1.97 -4.21 -2.27
N HIS A 28 3.07 -4.58 -2.94
CA HIS A 28 4.01 -5.62 -2.55
C HIS A 28 5.43 -5.04 -2.56
N VAL A 29 6.06 -4.96 -1.39
CA VAL A 29 7.41 -4.40 -1.24
C VAL A 29 8.33 -5.48 -0.69
N LEU A 30 9.26 -5.95 -1.51
CA LEU A 30 10.32 -6.86 -1.09
C LEU A 30 11.46 -6.05 -0.46
N ILE A 31 11.83 -6.41 0.77
CA ILE A 31 12.99 -5.84 1.45
C ILE A 31 13.98 -6.97 1.72
N ASP A 32 15.17 -6.85 1.15
CA ASP A 32 16.24 -7.83 1.31
C ASP A 32 16.53 -8.08 2.81
N GLY A 33 16.52 -9.36 3.19
CA GLY A 33 16.74 -9.80 4.56
C GLY A 33 15.53 -9.68 5.50
N LEU A 34 14.44 -9.02 5.09
CA LEU A 34 13.19 -8.89 5.88
C LEU A 34 11.97 -9.53 5.20
N GLY A 35 12.06 -9.83 3.90
CA GLY A 35 11.00 -10.49 3.13
C GLY A 35 10.02 -9.50 2.49
N THR A 36 8.86 -10.01 2.09
CA THR A 36 7.84 -9.23 1.36
C THR A 36 6.78 -8.69 2.30
N PHE A 37 6.60 -7.37 2.25
CA PHE A 37 5.54 -6.66 2.95
C PHE A 37 4.38 -6.41 2.00
N ASN A 38 3.16 -6.69 2.47
CA ASN A 38 1.95 -6.58 1.67
C ASN A 38 0.98 -5.59 2.30
N ILE A 39 0.37 -4.73 1.47
CA ILE A 39 -0.70 -3.86 1.90
C ILE A 39 -1.96 -4.69 2.14
N LYS A 40 -2.60 -4.48 3.29
CA LYS A 40 -3.88 -5.10 3.62
C LYS A 40 -5.02 -4.32 2.99
N TRP A 41 -5.84 -4.99 2.19
CA TRP A 41 -6.98 -4.40 1.48
C TRP A 41 -7.92 -3.62 2.40
N ASP A 42 -8.38 -4.22 3.49
CA ASP A 42 -9.36 -3.60 4.39
C ASP A 42 -8.81 -2.35 5.08
N ILE A 43 -7.51 -2.35 5.38
CA ILE A 43 -6.82 -1.21 6.00
C ILE A 43 -6.66 -0.09 4.97
N LEU A 44 -6.33 -0.42 3.72
CA LEU A 44 -6.26 0.56 2.62
C LEU A 44 -7.63 1.23 2.43
N GLN A 45 -8.69 0.45 2.28
CA GLN A 45 -10.07 0.94 2.12
C GLN A 45 -10.53 1.84 3.27
N THR A 46 -10.26 1.41 4.50
CA THR A 46 -10.62 2.18 5.70
C THR A 46 -9.90 3.53 5.72
N ASN A 47 -8.62 3.56 5.35
CA ASN A 47 -7.85 4.81 5.30
C ASN A 47 -8.31 5.72 4.15
N ILE A 48 -8.57 5.18 2.96
CA ILE A 48 -9.13 5.93 1.82
C ILE A 48 -10.42 6.64 2.25
N ARG A 49 -11.34 5.90 2.87
CA ARG A 49 -12.60 6.48 3.38
C ARG A 49 -12.34 7.61 4.37
N ARG A 50 -11.52 7.36 5.40
CA ARG A 50 -11.20 8.34 6.44
C ARG A 50 -10.57 9.61 5.88
N TYR A 51 -9.65 9.49 4.93
CA TYR A 51 -9.02 10.66 4.31
C TYR A 51 -9.97 11.42 3.38
N SER A 52 -10.83 10.71 2.66
CA SER A 52 -11.90 11.32 1.86
C SER A 52 -12.87 12.14 2.74
N GLU A 53 -13.31 11.57 3.86
CA GLU A 53 -14.16 12.25 4.85
C GLU A 53 -13.48 13.49 5.43
N TYR A 54 -12.18 13.40 5.76
CA TYR A 54 -11.40 14.54 6.23
C TYR A 54 -11.36 15.68 5.22
N LEU A 55 -11.17 15.37 3.93
CA LEU A 55 -11.09 16.37 2.86
C LEU A 55 -12.46 16.97 2.51
N HIS A 56 -13.55 16.25 2.75
CA HIS A 56 -14.91 16.75 2.52
C HIS A 56 -15.36 17.74 3.61
N ASN A 57 -14.76 17.68 4.80
CA ASN A 57 -15.07 18.62 5.88
C ASN A 57 -14.53 20.02 5.54
N ARG A 58 -15.45 20.98 5.37
CA ARG A 58 -15.15 22.38 5.02
C ARG A 58 -14.30 23.10 6.07
N GLU A 59 -14.35 22.69 7.33
CA GLU A 59 -13.50 23.26 8.40
C GLU A 59 -12.00 23.00 8.17
N ASN A 60 -11.66 22.01 7.34
CA ASN A 60 -10.28 21.69 7.00
C ASN A 60 -9.73 22.49 5.79
N LEU A 61 -10.57 23.29 5.13
CA LEU A 61 -10.22 24.14 3.98
C LEU A 61 -9.69 25.53 4.40
N VAL A 62 -9.30 25.70 5.66
CA VAL A 62 -8.74 26.95 6.18
C VAL A 62 -7.27 27.06 5.79
N PHE A 63 -6.82 28.27 5.41
CA PHE A 63 -5.44 28.53 4.96
C PHE A 63 -4.36 28.00 5.93
N SER A 64 -4.57 28.15 7.24
CA SER A 64 -3.64 27.64 8.28
C SER A 64 -3.44 26.12 8.22
N ARG A 65 -4.46 25.38 7.76
CA ARG A 65 -4.45 23.91 7.64
C ARG A 65 -4.14 23.44 6.22
N TYR A 66 -3.86 24.36 5.28
CA TYR A 66 -3.64 24.02 3.88
C TYR A 66 -2.50 23.01 3.68
N HIS A 67 -1.42 23.11 4.46
CA HIS A 67 -0.32 22.14 4.41
C HIS A 67 -0.77 20.71 4.75
N VAL A 68 -1.60 20.55 5.80
CA VAL A 68 -2.17 19.25 6.18
C VAL A 68 -3.12 18.77 5.11
N TYR A 69 -4.00 19.65 4.62
CA TYR A 69 -4.93 19.37 3.53
C TYR A 69 -4.18 18.84 2.30
N LYS A 70 -3.18 19.56 1.80
CA LYS A 70 -2.39 19.18 0.64
C LYS A 70 -1.68 17.84 0.85
N SER A 71 -1.04 17.65 2.01
CA SER A 71 -0.40 16.37 2.34
C SER A 71 -1.39 15.20 2.41
N THR A 72 -2.65 15.47 2.74
CA THR A 72 -3.72 14.48 2.83
C THR A 72 -4.26 14.12 1.45
N VAL A 73 -4.42 15.13 0.57
CA VAL A 73 -4.75 14.94 -0.84
C VAL A 73 -3.70 14.04 -1.50
N ASP A 74 -2.41 14.39 -1.38
CA ASP A 74 -1.32 13.65 -2.02
C ASP A 74 -1.25 12.18 -1.52
N LYS A 75 -1.54 11.94 -0.23
CA LYS A 75 -1.63 10.58 0.33
C LYS A 75 -2.85 9.82 -0.19
N LEU A 76 -4.00 10.47 -0.27
CA LEU A 76 -5.23 9.86 -0.76
C LEU A 76 -5.07 9.42 -2.22
N GLU A 77 -4.49 10.27 -3.06
CA GLU A 77 -4.21 9.96 -4.47
C GLU A 77 -3.34 8.71 -4.62
N LYS A 78 -2.27 8.60 -3.83
CA LYS A 78 -1.41 7.41 -3.80
C LYS A 78 -2.16 6.15 -3.35
N MET A 79 -3.00 6.26 -2.32
CA MET A 79 -3.79 5.13 -1.83
C MET A 79 -4.82 4.66 -2.86
N GLN A 80 -5.45 5.57 -3.59
CA GLN A 80 -6.39 5.24 -4.67
C GLN A 80 -5.67 4.60 -5.87
N ALA A 81 -4.48 5.08 -6.22
CA ALA A 81 -3.66 4.45 -7.25
C ALA A 81 -3.27 3.01 -6.88
N LEU A 82 -2.89 2.77 -5.63
CA LEU A 82 -2.63 1.42 -5.10
C LEU A 82 -3.88 0.54 -5.14
N GLU A 83 -5.04 1.09 -4.80
CA GLU A 83 -6.30 0.36 -4.82
C GLU A 83 -6.58 -0.20 -6.23
N ILE A 84 -6.37 0.62 -7.26
CA ILE A 84 -6.52 0.22 -8.67
C ILE A 84 -5.55 -0.91 -9.00
N LYS A 85 -4.25 -0.75 -8.68
CA LYS A 85 -3.23 -1.80 -8.91
C LYS A 85 -3.63 -3.13 -8.25
N MET A 86 -4.09 -3.09 -7.00
CA MET A 86 -4.51 -4.30 -6.27
C MET A 86 -5.71 -4.98 -6.91
N LYS A 87 -6.69 -4.21 -7.41
CA LYS A 87 -7.85 -4.74 -8.13
C LYS A 87 -7.42 -5.42 -9.44
N GLU A 88 -6.56 -4.75 -10.23
CA GLU A 88 -6.03 -5.31 -11.47
C GLU A 88 -5.27 -6.61 -11.23
N GLU A 89 -4.43 -6.67 -10.19
CA GLU A 89 -3.72 -7.90 -9.83
C GLU A 89 -4.67 -9.03 -9.42
N TYR A 90 -5.73 -8.70 -8.67
CA TYR A 90 -6.73 -9.66 -8.26
C TYR A 90 -7.47 -10.24 -9.47
N GLU A 91 -7.85 -9.39 -10.43
CA GLU A 91 -8.50 -9.81 -11.67
C GLU A 91 -7.58 -10.69 -12.52
N LYS A 92 -6.31 -10.29 -12.71
CA LYS A 92 -5.30 -11.10 -13.42
C LYS A 92 -5.15 -12.49 -12.78
N LYS A 93 -5.07 -12.55 -11.45
CA LYS A 93 -4.97 -13.83 -10.70
C LYS A 93 -6.23 -14.68 -10.85
N ARG A 94 -7.41 -14.05 -10.87
CA ARG A 94 -8.70 -14.74 -11.07
C ARG A 94 -8.79 -15.33 -12.47
N ASP A 95 -8.44 -14.56 -13.49
CA ASP A 95 -8.56 -14.98 -14.88
C ASP A 95 -7.55 -16.08 -15.21
N HIS A 96 -6.32 -15.98 -14.67
CA HIS A 96 -5.34 -17.06 -14.77
C HIS A 96 -5.83 -18.39 -14.16
N ARG A 97 -6.52 -18.34 -13.01
CA ARG A 97 -7.10 -19.53 -12.36
C ARG A 97 -8.24 -20.14 -13.19
N LYS A 98 -9.08 -19.31 -13.82
CA LYS A 98 -10.16 -19.78 -14.71
C LYS A 98 -9.58 -20.51 -15.92
N ASN A 99 -8.63 -19.89 -16.62
CA ASN A 99 -8.02 -20.47 -17.81
C ASN A 99 -7.33 -21.81 -17.50
N LYS A 100 -6.69 -21.94 -16.35
CA LYS A 100 -6.07 -23.21 -15.92
C LYS A 100 -7.11 -24.31 -15.65
N LYS A 101 -8.29 -23.95 -15.12
CA LYS A 101 -9.37 -24.91 -14.87
C LYS A 101 -9.98 -25.39 -16.19
N GLU A 102 -10.26 -24.48 -17.12
CA GLU A 102 -10.79 -24.80 -18.45
C GLU A 102 -9.84 -25.69 -19.26
N GLN A 103 -8.52 -25.46 -19.15
CA GLN A 103 -7.52 -26.34 -19.77
C GLN A 103 -7.53 -27.75 -19.16
N ASN A 104 -7.64 -27.88 -17.84
CA ASN A 104 -7.68 -29.18 -17.19
C ASN A 104 -8.97 -29.96 -17.52
N ASP A 105 -10.11 -29.27 -17.57
CA ASP A 105 -11.39 -29.91 -17.91
C ASP A 105 -11.40 -30.41 -19.37
N ASN A 106 -10.82 -29.65 -20.31
CA ASN A 106 -10.65 -30.07 -21.72
C ASN A 106 -9.61 -31.18 -21.95
N THR A 107 -8.76 -31.49 -20.96
CA THR A 107 -7.76 -32.58 -21.08
C THR A 107 -8.29 -33.91 -20.51
N LEU A 108 -9.46 -33.88 -19.87
CA LEU A 108 -10.12 -35.03 -19.25
C LEU A 108 -11.29 -35.59 -20.10
N GLU A 109 -11.65 -34.93 -21.20
CA GLU A 109 -12.50 -35.44 -22.29
C GLU A 109 -11.63 -36.04 -23.42
#